data_AF-A0A958EQB4-F1
#
_entry.id   AF-A0A958EQB4-F1
#
_cell.length_a   1.000
_cell.length_b   1.000
_cell.length_c   1.000
_cell.angle_alpha   90.00
_cell.angle_beta   90.00
_cell.angle_gamma   90.00
#
_symmetry.space_group_name_H-M   'P 1'
#
loop_
_entity.id
_entity.type
_entity.pdbx_description
1 polymer ?
#
loop_
_entity_poly.entity_id
_entity_poly.type
_entity_poly.pdbx_seq_one_letter_code
_entity_poly.pdbx_strand_id
1 'polypeptide(L)'
;MNSPSETKRQTQLDEVFRNLVEEVSVYESLAESALNKQKAIIKNDVPALKRYSDMEQTFVKKGNSLTDNRLRLIHTSPHDKKNNSLSVFISKNGLFADREWSNLENRLNTALNTVKRLNIENAMLLKTSLGFTQNMIKMFYPKDKKMTSTYTREGKTRMAPNNVLDYGV
;
A
#
# COMPACT_ATOMS: atom_id res chain seq x y z
N MET A 1 -35.81 31.35 12.35
CA MET A 1 -34.51 32.04 12.39
C MET A 1 -33.58 31.14 13.18
N ASN A 2 -32.64 30.45 12.53
CA ASN A 2 -31.74 29.50 13.19
C ASN A 2 -30.71 30.26 14.04
N SER A 3 -30.33 29.70 15.19
CA SER A 3 -29.36 30.33 16.09
C SER A 3 -27.95 30.29 15.47
N PRO A 4 -27.08 31.30 15.69
CA PRO A 4 -25.72 31.35 15.14
C PRO A 4 -24.82 30.18 15.56
N SER A 5 -25.17 29.43 16.61
CA SER A 5 -24.54 28.17 17.00
C SER A 5 -24.90 26.98 16.10
N GLU A 6 -26.14 26.92 15.60
CA GLU A 6 -26.61 25.88 14.68
C GLU A 6 -25.99 26.05 13.29
N THR A 7 -25.86 27.29 12.82
CA THR A 7 -25.21 27.59 11.54
C THR A 7 -23.74 27.14 11.54
N LYS A 8 -22.99 27.43 12.61
CA LYS A 8 -21.58 26.98 12.75
C LYS A 8 -21.46 25.46 12.77
N ARG A 9 -22.37 24.77 13.46
CA ARG A 9 -22.40 23.30 13.52
C ARG A 9 -22.68 22.71 12.14
N GLN A 10 -23.65 23.25 11.41
CA GLN A 10 -23.97 22.76 10.07
C GLN A 10 -22.80 22.94 9.10
N THR A 11 -22.13 24.09 9.13
CA THR A 11 -20.93 24.34 8.30
C THR A 11 -19.81 23.33 8.59
N GLN A 12 -19.58 23.00 9.86
CA GLN A 12 -18.60 21.98 10.25
C GLN A 12 -18.95 20.59 9.71
N LEU A 13 -20.23 20.19 9.76
CA LEU A 13 -20.70 18.92 9.24
C LEU A 13 -20.51 18.84 7.72
N ASP A 14 -20.85 19.92 7.00
CA ASP A 14 -20.69 20.00 5.55
C ASP A 14 -19.21 19.92 5.13
N GLU A 15 -18.31 20.55 5.89
CA GLU A 15 -16.87 20.47 5.66
C GLU A 15 -16.31 19.07 5.88
N VAL A 16 -16.70 18.41 6.97
CA VAL A 16 -16.30 17.02 7.25
C VAL A 16 -16.83 16.09 6.16
N PHE A 17 -18.08 16.29 5.72
CA PHE A 17 -18.68 15.49 4.66
C PHE A 17 -17.90 15.63 3.35
N ARG A 18 -17.62 16.85 2.91
CA ARG A 18 -16.82 17.10 1.69
C ARG A 18 -15.43 16.45 1.78
N ASN A 19 -14.78 16.60 2.93
CA ASN A 19 -13.47 15.99 3.15
C ASN A 19 -13.54 14.45 3.07
N LEU A 20 -14.58 13.83 3.64
CA LEU A 20 -14.78 12.37 3.57
C LEU A 20 -15.05 11.88 2.16
N VAL A 21 -15.86 12.61 1.38
CA VAL A 21 -16.12 12.27 -0.03
C VAL A 21 -14.81 12.21 -0.81
N GLU A 22 -13.94 13.21 -0.63
CA GLU A 22 -12.64 13.23 -1.28
C GLU A 22 -11.71 12.13 -0.76
N GLU A 23 -11.69 11.90 0.55
CA GLU A 23 -10.88 10.85 1.18
C GLU A 23 -11.27 9.46 0.66
N VAL A 24 -12.57 9.15 0.59
CA VAL A 24 -13.10 7.91 0.01
C VAL A 24 -12.63 7.75 -1.43
N SER A 25 -12.77 8.78 -2.25
CA SER A 25 -12.35 8.74 -3.66
C SER A 25 -10.86 8.45 -3.83
N VAL A 26 -10.00 9.04 -2.97
CA VAL A 26 -8.56 8.79 -2.97
C VAL A 26 -8.24 7.35 -2.58
N TYR A 27 -8.90 6.80 -1.55
CA TYR A 27 -8.66 5.40 -1.14
C TYR A 27 -9.21 4.38 -2.14
N GLU A 28 -10.34 4.67 -2.81
CA GLU A 28 -10.85 3.85 -3.91
C GLU A 28 -9.86 3.84 -5.09
N SER A 29 -9.32 5.01 -5.45
CA SER A 29 -8.28 5.13 -6.49
C SER A 29 -6.99 4.40 -6.11
N LEU A 30 -6.60 4.45 -4.82
CA LEU A 30 -5.47 3.71 -4.30
C LEU A 30 -5.69 2.19 -4.38
N ALA A 31 -6.91 1.72 -4.09
CA ALA A 31 -7.28 0.31 -4.21
C ALA A 31 -7.17 -0.18 -5.67
N GLU A 32 -7.65 0.62 -6.62
CA GLU A 32 -7.53 0.33 -8.04
C GLU A 32 -6.05 0.28 -8.49
N SER A 33 -5.25 1.25 -8.06
CA SER A 33 -3.81 1.27 -8.34
C SER A 33 -3.11 0.03 -7.77
N ALA A 34 -3.43 -0.38 -6.54
CA ALA A 34 -2.87 -1.57 -5.91
C ALA A 34 -3.24 -2.88 -6.65
N LEU A 35 -4.47 -2.95 -7.19
CA LEU A 35 -4.92 -4.06 -8.02
C LEU A 35 -4.18 -4.09 -9.37
N ASN A 36 -3.98 -2.94 -10.00
CA ASN A 36 -3.24 -2.87 -11.25
C ASN A 36 -1.75 -3.19 -11.06
N LYS A 37 -1.18 -2.80 -9.91
CA LYS A 37 0.15 -3.24 -9.48
C LYS A 37 0.23 -4.75 -9.33
N GLN A 38 -0.78 -5.39 -8.74
CA GLN A 38 -0.86 -6.86 -8.65
C GLN A 38 -0.76 -7.52 -10.03
N LYS A 39 -1.54 -7.02 -11.00
CA LYS A 39 -1.51 -7.51 -12.40
C LYS A 39 -0.12 -7.33 -13.01
N ALA A 40 0.55 -6.20 -12.75
CA ALA A 40 1.91 -5.96 -13.22
C ALA A 40 2.94 -6.90 -12.57
N ILE A 41 2.79 -7.26 -11.29
CA ILE A 41 3.65 -8.25 -10.61
C ILE A 41 3.52 -9.61 -11.30
N ILE A 42 2.29 -10.04 -11.56
CA ILE A 42 2.00 -11.33 -12.21
C ILE A 42 2.60 -11.38 -13.63
N LYS A 43 2.54 -10.27 -14.36
CA LYS A 43 3.11 -10.14 -15.72
C LYS A 43 4.62 -9.87 -15.73
N ASN A 44 5.25 -9.68 -14.57
CA ASN A 44 6.64 -9.26 -14.42
C ASN A 44 6.98 -7.96 -15.18
N ASP A 45 6.02 -7.02 -15.23
CA ASP A 45 6.17 -5.74 -15.92
C ASP A 45 6.81 -4.69 -14.99
N VAL A 46 8.14 -4.69 -14.94
CA VAL A 46 8.93 -3.80 -14.07
C VAL A 46 8.67 -2.30 -14.34
N PRO A 47 8.59 -1.82 -15.60
CA PRO A 47 8.21 -0.44 -15.88
C PRO A 47 6.84 -0.04 -15.31
N ALA A 48 5.83 -0.90 -15.45
CA ALA A 48 4.50 -0.63 -14.89
C ALA A 48 4.52 -0.62 -13.35
N LEU A 49 5.29 -1.52 -12.72
CA LEU A 49 5.45 -1.55 -11.26
C LEU A 49 5.97 -0.23 -10.70
N LYS A 50 6.96 0.37 -11.37
CA LYS A 50 7.49 1.68 -10.96
C LYS A 50 6.42 2.76 -11.04
N ARG A 51 5.70 2.83 -12.16
CA ARG A 51 4.61 3.81 -12.36
C ARG A 51 3.53 3.69 -11.29
N TYR A 52 3.04 2.47 -11.01
CA TYR A 52 2.04 2.26 -9.98
C TYR A 52 2.55 2.59 -8.58
N SER A 53 3.83 2.31 -8.29
CA SER A 53 4.44 2.69 -7.02
C SER A 53 4.48 4.22 -6.82
N ASP A 54 4.79 4.98 -7.87
CA ASP A 54 4.83 6.45 -7.80
C ASP A 54 3.41 7.04 -7.63
N MET A 55 2.41 6.45 -8.31
CA MET A 55 1.00 6.81 -8.14
C MET A 55 0.51 6.52 -6.71
N GLU A 56 0.80 5.34 -6.17
CA GLU A 56 0.43 4.96 -4.79
C GLU A 56 1.02 5.93 -3.76
N GLN A 57 2.29 6.35 -3.92
CA GLN A 57 2.88 7.35 -3.04
C GLN A 57 2.12 8.68 -3.06
N THR A 58 1.65 9.09 -4.24
CA THR A 58 0.88 10.33 -4.40
C THR A 58 -0.48 10.21 -3.70
N PHE A 59 -1.18 9.09 -3.88
CA PHE A 59 -2.45 8.84 -3.20
C PHE A 59 -2.29 8.73 -1.68
N VAL A 60 -1.23 8.08 -1.19
CA VAL A 60 -0.96 7.97 0.25
C VAL A 60 -0.71 9.35 0.88
N LYS A 61 0.10 10.20 0.23
CA LYS A 61 0.32 11.57 0.70
C LYS A 61 -0.99 12.36 0.76
N LYS A 62 -1.81 12.29 -0.29
CA LYS A 62 -3.11 12.96 -0.33
C LYS A 62 -4.07 12.42 0.72
N GLY A 63 -4.19 11.09 0.86
CA GLY A 63 -5.01 10.43 1.87
C GLY A 63 -4.63 10.84 3.29
N ASN A 64 -3.34 10.86 3.62
CA ASN A 64 -2.86 11.33 4.92
C ASN A 64 -3.25 12.78 5.19
N SER A 65 -3.11 13.67 4.19
CA SER A 65 -3.50 15.08 4.35
C SER A 65 -5.00 15.25 4.59
N LEU A 66 -5.85 14.45 3.93
CA LEU A 66 -7.31 14.46 4.12
C LEU A 66 -7.70 13.86 5.46
N THR A 67 -7.04 12.79 5.91
CA THR A 67 -7.22 12.25 7.25
C THR A 67 -6.84 13.28 8.31
N ASP A 68 -5.70 13.96 8.17
CA ASP A 68 -5.26 15.01 9.10
C ASP A 68 -6.25 16.17 9.13
N ASN A 69 -6.76 16.58 7.96
CA ASN A 69 -7.78 17.62 7.87
C ASN A 69 -9.09 17.19 8.54
N ARG A 70 -9.57 15.97 8.28
CA ARG A 70 -10.75 15.40 8.97
C ARG A 70 -10.55 15.43 10.48
N LEU A 71 -9.39 14.99 10.96
CA LEU A 71 -9.08 14.99 12.38
C LEU A 71 -9.14 16.42 12.93
N ARG A 72 -8.58 17.43 12.25
CA ARG A 72 -8.69 18.83 12.67
C ARG A 72 -10.14 19.33 12.70
N LEU A 73 -10.95 18.98 11.70
CA LEU A 73 -12.35 19.37 11.64
C LEU A 73 -13.18 18.71 12.74
N ILE A 74 -12.87 17.46 13.11
CA ILE A 74 -13.53 16.73 14.21
C ILE A 74 -13.01 17.19 15.58
N HIS A 75 -11.73 17.58 15.68
CA HIS A 75 -11.07 18.00 16.92
C HIS A 75 -11.12 19.52 17.09
N THR A 76 -12.12 20.00 17.84
CA THR A 76 -12.12 21.39 18.35
C THR A 76 -11.30 21.56 19.64
N SER A 77 -10.85 20.48 20.30
CA SER A 77 -10.03 20.56 21.53
C SER A 77 -8.91 19.50 21.59
N PRO A 78 -7.65 19.87 21.97
CA PRO A 78 -6.48 18.98 22.01
C PRO A 78 -6.55 17.82 23.02
N HIS A 79 -7.51 17.83 23.94
CA HIS A 79 -7.55 16.92 25.09
C HIS A 79 -8.27 15.58 24.83
N ASP A 80 -9.04 15.44 23.74
CA ASP A 80 -9.84 14.24 23.45
C ASP A 80 -9.29 13.38 22.30
N LYS A 81 -7.98 13.13 22.29
CA LYS A 81 -7.33 12.34 21.23
C LYS A 81 -7.62 10.83 21.26
N LYS A 82 -8.20 10.29 22.34
CA LYS A 82 -8.31 8.83 22.54
C LYS A 82 -9.67 8.21 22.20
N ASN A 83 -10.75 8.98 22.02
CA ASN A 83 -12.12 8.45 21.85
C ASN A 83 -12.89 8.95 20.62
N ASN A 84 -12.22 9.59 19.64
CA ASN A 84 -12.91 10.27 18.55
C ASN A 84 -12.61 9.62 17.19
N SER A 85 -13.08 8.40 17.00
CA SER A 85 -13.21 7.79 15.66
C SER A 85 -14.30 8.50 14.86
N LEU A 86 -14.24 8.38 13.53
CA LEU A 86 -15.31 8.83 12.62
C LEU A 86 -16.68 8.28 13.06
N SER A 87 -16.74 7.01 13.49
CA SER A 87 -17.94 6.37 14.02
C SER A 87 -18.51 7.08 15.26
N VAL A 88 -17.65 7.55 16.16
CA VAL A 88 -18.08 8.32 17.35
C VAL A 88 -18.58 9.70 16.94
N PHE A 89 -17.95 10.36 15.96
CA PHE A 89 -18.42 11.64 15.43
C PHE A 89 -19.80 11.53 14.76
N ILE A 90 -20.02 10.50 13.94
CA ILE A 90 -21.30 10.19 13.29
C ILE A 90 -22.37 9.93 14.35
N SER A 91 -22.07 9.11 15.36
CA SER A 91 -22.99 8.80 16.46
C SER A 91 -23.37 10.03 17.28
N LYS A 92 -22.39 10.84 17.72
CA LYS A 92 -22.62 12.06 18.52
C LYS A 92 -23.47 13.11 17.79
N ASN A 93 -23.43 13.14 16.46
CA ASN A 93 -24.22 14.07 15.66
C ASN A 93 -25.54 13.50 15.16
N GLY A 94 -25.90 12.26 15.54
CA GLY A 94 -27.14 11.62 15.09
C GLY A 94 -27.16 11.30 13.59
N LEU A 95 -25.99 11.27 12.94
CA LEU A 95 -25.85 11.10 11.49
C LEU A 95 -25.95 9.63 11.05
N PHE A 96 -26.08 8.68 11.98
CA PHE A 96 -26.18 7.26 11.65
C PHE A 96 -27.45 6.93 10.85
N ALA A 97 -28.54 7.67 11.09
CA ALA A 97 -29.78 7.54 10.32
C ALA A 97 -29.68 8.18 8.93
N ASP A 98 -28.66 9.00 8.70
CA ASP A 98 -28.39 9.58 7.39
C ASP A 98 -27.65 8.56 6.51
N ARG A 99 -28.34 8.16 5.44
CA ARG A 99 -27.87 7.16 4.50
C ARG A 99 -26.56 7.57 3.83
N GLU A 100 -26.33 8.87 3.60
CA GLU A 100 -25.12 9.33 2.92
C GLU A 100 -23.89 9.16 3.81
N TRP A 101 -23.99 9.54 5.09
CA TRP A 101 -22.92 9.38 6.07
C TRP A 101 -22.58 7.90 6.32
N SER A 102 -23.59 7.06 6.51
CA SER A 102 -23.40 5.62 6.67
C SER A 102 -22.76 4.99 5.43
N ASN A 103 -23.16 5.40 4.23
CA ASN A 103 -22.58 4.92 2.97
C ASN A 103 -21.10 5.34 2.85
N LEU A 104 -20.76 6.60 3.16
CA LEU A 104 -19.37 7.07 3.11
C LEU A 104 -18.46 6.32 4.10
N GLU A 105 -18.93 6.08 5.33
CA GLU A 105 -18.18 5.29 6.31
C GLU A 105 -17.95 3.86 5.81
N ASN A 106 -18.98 3.21 5.25
CA ASN A 106 -18.87 1.86 4.70
C ASN A 106 -17.91 1.80 3.50
N ARG A 107 -18.01 2.76 2.57
CA ARG A 107 -17.11 2.86 1.41
C ARG A 107 -15.66 3.08 1.84
N LEU A 108 -15.41 3.99 2.78
CA LEU A 108 -14.07 4.24 3.32
C LEU A 108 -13.48 2.96 3.93
N ASN A 109 -14.24 2.28 4.80
CA ASN A 109 -13.81 1.04 5.43
C ASN A 109 -13.54 -0.06 4.39
N THR A 110 -14.39 -0.17 3.37
CA THR A 110 -14.23 -1.13 2.27
C THR A 110 -12.96 -0.85 1.46
N ALA A 111 -12.73 0.40 1.09
CA ALA A 111 -11.54 0.81 0.34
C ALA A 111 -10.26 0.54 1.14
N LEU A 112 -10.23 0.92 2.42
CA LEU A 112 -9.09 0.68 3.30
C LEU A 112 -8.79 -0.81 3.48
N ASN A 113 -9.82 -1.64 3.71
CA ASN A 113 -9.65 -3.08 3.83
C ASN A 113 -9.15 -3.71 2.53
N THR A 114 -9.64 -3.22 1.38
CA THR A 114 -9.20 -3.67 0.06
C THR A 114 -7.73 -3.33 -0.19
N VAL A 115 -7.32 -2.08 0.10
CA VAL A 115 -5.91 -1.66 0.00
C VAL A 115 -5.01 -2.51 0.89
N LYS A 116 -5.40 -2.73 2.16
CA LYS A 116 -4.63 -3.57 3.10
C LYS A 116 -4.45 -4.99 2.57
N ARG A 117 -5.53 -5.63 2.13
CA ARG A 117 -5.50 -6.98 1.57
C ARG A 117 -4.59 -7.05 0.35
N LEU A 118 -4.79 -6.16 -0.63
CA LEU A 118 -3.99 -6.13 -1.86
C LEU A 118 -2.51 -5.88 -1.57
N ASN A 119 -2.18 -5.03 -0.59
CA ASN A 119 -0.79 -4.79 -0.21
C ASN A 119 -0.12 -6.05 0.37
N ILE A 120 -0.84 -6.80 1.21
CA ILE A 120 -0.35 -8.08 1.76
C ILE A 120 -0.14 -9.10 0.64
N GLU A 121 -1.11 -9.24 -0.26
CA GLU A 121 -1.02 -10.15 -1.41
C GLU A 121 0.14 -9.77 -2.34
N ASN A 122 0.29 -8.49 -2.67
CA ASN A 122 1.39 -7.98 -3.50
C ASN A 122 2.76 -8.24 -2.85
N ALA A 123 2.88 -8.05 -1.54
CA ALA A 123 4.11 -8.35 -0.81
C ALA A 123 4.45 -9.86 -0.88
N MET A 124 3.44 -10.72 -0.74
CA MET A 124 3.62 -12.18 -0.87
C MET A 124 4.07 -12.57 -2.28
N LEU A 125 3.42 -12.03 -3.33
CA LEU A 125 3.79 -12.31 -4.73
C LEU A 125 5.24 -11.88 -5.02
N LEU A 126 5.63 -10.68 -4.59
CA LEU A 126 7.00 -10.18 -4.76
C LEU A 126 8.01 -11.05 -4.03
N LYS A 127 7.72 -11.44 -2.79
CA LYS A 127 8.60 -12.32 -2.00
C LYS A 127 8.81 -13.67 -2.68
N THR A 128 7.74 -14.28 -3.19
CA THR A 128 7.80 -15.56 -3.90
C THR A 128 8.59 -15.44 -5.20
N SER A 129 8.33 -14.41 -6.00
CA SER A 129 9.04 -14.16 -7.26
C SER A 129 10.54 -13.92 -7.05
N LEU A 130 10.89 -13.12 -6.03
CA LEU A 130 12.28 -12.88 -5.67
C LEU A 130 12.97 -14.14 -5.16
N GLY A 131 12.29 -14.93 -4.32
CA GLY A 131 12.81 -16.21 -3.81
C GLY A 131 13.10 -17.21 -4.93
N PHE A 132 12.20 -17.31 -5.91
CA PHE A 132 12.42 -18.13 -7.11
C PHE A 132 13.64 -17.66 -7.90
N THR A 133 13.73 -16.35 -8.16
CA THR A 133 14.87 -15.74 -8.88
C THR A 133 16.19 -16.00 -8.15
N GLN A 134 16.23 -15.82 -6.83
CA GLN A 134 17.41 -16.09 -6.01
C GLN A 134 17.83 -17.56 -6.05
N ASN A 135 16.87 -18.50 -6.03
CA ASN A 135 17.15 -19.92 -6.13
C ASN A 135 17.68 -20.31 -7.51
N MET A 136 17.15 -19.72 -8.58
CA MET A 136 17.72 -19.88 -9.92
C MET A 136 19.16 -19.36 -9.97
N ILE A 137 19.42 -18.16 -9.43
CA ILE A 137 20.79 -17.60 -9.37
C ILE A 137 21.72 -18.55 -8.61
N LYS A 138 21.30 -19.11 -7.47
CA LYS A 138 22.10 -20.11 -6.73
C LYS A 138 22.35 -21.39 -7.51
N MET A 139 21.42 -21.82 -8.36
CA MET A 139 21.59 -22.99 -9.22
C MET A 139 22.65 -22.73 -10.30
N PHE A 140 22.64 -21.54 -10.91
CA PHE A 140 23.63 -21.15 -11.92
C PHE A 140 24.98 -20.72 -11.32
N TYR A 141 24.97 -20.19 -10.09
CA TYR A 141 26.15 -19.74 -9.35
C TYR A 141 26.16 -20.35 -7.95
N PRO A 142 26.52 -21.64 -7.81
CA PRO A 142 26.66 -22.26 -6.50
C PRO A 142 27.72 -21.49 -5.70
N LYS A 143 27.34 -20.96 -4.53
CA LYS A 143 28.31 -20.35 -3.59
C LYS A 143 29.44 -21.32 -3.23
N ASP A 144 29.16 -22.61 -3.31
CA ASP A 144 30.17 -23.65 -3.33
C ASP A 144 30.79 -23.71 -4.73
N LYS A 145 31.83 -22.92 -4.93
CA LYS A 145 32.93 -23.25 -5.86
C LYS A 145 33.52 -24.60 -5.45
N LYS A 146 32.79 -25.71 -5.58
CA LYS A 146 33.41 -27.02 -5.70
C LYS A 146 34.14 -26.98 -7.03
N MET A 147 35.44 -26.74 -6.93
CA MET A 147 36.43 -26.97 -7.97
C MET A 147 35.94 -28.09 -8.88
N THR A 148 35.62 -27.76 -10.12
CA THR A 148 35.25 -28.77 -11.12
C THR A 148 36.48 -29.65 -11.32
N SER A 149 36.49 -30.84 -10.70
CA SER A 149 37.55 -31.82 -10.91
C SER A 149 37.30 -32.48 -12.25
N THR A 150 38.09 -32.10 -13.25
CA THR A 150 38.10 -32.80 -14.54
C THR A 150 38.87 -34.11 -14.37
N TYR A 151 38.30 -35.21 -14.83
CA TYR A 151 38.99 -36.48 -14.93
C TYR A 151 39.93 -36.46 -16.13
N THR A 152 41.21 -36.71 -15.88
CA THR A 152 42.20 -36.93 -16.94
C THR A 152 42.02 -38.32 -17.56
N ARG A 153 42.54 -38.53 -18.77
CA ARG A 153 42.56 -39.82 -19.47
C ARG A 153 43.22 -40.95 -18.64
N GLU A 154 44.02 -40.59 -17.64
CA GLU A 154 44.73 -41.46 -16.70
C GLU A 154 43.94 -41.75 -15.40
N GLY A 155 42.68 -41.30 -15.30
CA GLY A 155 41.83 -41.53 -14.13
C GLY A 155 42.13 -40.65 -12.91
N LYS A 156 43.04 -39.67 -13.04
CA LYS A 156 43.37 -38.71 -11.97
C LYS A 156 42.51 -37.45 -12.08
N THR A 157 42.12 -36.88 -10.94
CA THR A 157 41.43 -35.58 -10.88
C THR A 157 42.44 -34.44 -11.00
N ARG A 158 42.20 -33.51 -11.94
CA ARG A 158 42.89 -32.21 -11.99
C ARG A 158 41.90 -31.09 -11.71
N MET A 159 42.34 -30.12 -10.92
CA MET A 159 41.54 -28.94 -10.58
C MET A 159 41.86 -27.82 -11.57
N ALA A 160 40.84 -27.33 -12.29
CA ALA A 160 41.02 -26.18 -13.18
C ALA A 160 41.07 -24.87 -12.37
N PRO A 161 41.97 -23.93 -12.69
CA PRO A 161 41.94 -22.60 -12.10
C PRO A 161 40.64 -21.88 -12.49
N ASN A 162 40.04 -21.26 -11.48
CA ASN A 162 38.68 -20.75 -11.50
C ASN A 162 38.65 -19.36 -12.17
N ASN A 163 38.90 -19.29 -13.47
CA ASN A 163 38.78 -18.05 -14.23
C ASN A 163 37.32 -17.81 -14.60
N VAL A 164 36.51 -17.40 -13.62
CA VAL A 164 35.23 -16.77 -13.90
C VAL A 164 35.53 -15.30 -14.17
N LEU A 165 35.16 -14.84 -15.37
CA LEU A 165 35.33 -13.48 -15.88
C LEU A 165 35.03 -12.43 -14.82
N ASP A 166 36.05 -11.67 -14.47
CA ASP A 166 35.97 -10.46 -13.65
C ASP A 166 35.39 -9.36 -14.53
N TYR A 167 34.08 -9.14 -14.48
CA TYR A 167 33.50 -7.90 -14.98
C TYR A 167 33.68 -6.85 -13.89
N GLY A 168 34.84 -6.21 -13.92
CA GLY A 168 35.12 -5.06 -13.08
C GLY A 168 34.04 -3.99 -13.25
N VAL A 169 33.50 -3.56 -12.12
CA VAL A 169 32.81 -2.28 -11.92
C VAL A 169 33.38 -1.64 -10.67
#